data_AF-A0A5C7SSP3-F1
#
_entry.id   AF-A0A5C7SSP3-F1
#
_cell.length_a   1.000
_cell.length_b   1.000
_cell.length_c   1.000
_cell.angle_alpha   90.00
_cell.angle_beta   90.00
_cell.angle_gamma   90.00
#
_symmetry.space_group_name_H-M   'P 1'
#
loop_
_entity.id
_entity.type
_entity.pdbx_description
1 polymer ?
#
loop_
_entity_poly.entity_id
_entity_poly.type
_entity_poly.pdbx_seq_one_letter_code
_entity_poly.pdbx_strand_id
1 'polypeptide(L)'
;MFRWDGEDLLLDCHLQPRASCDEFAGLHGERLKIRLTAPPLEGKANAHLLAFLAKAFGVAKSQISLESGELNRQKRVRIRAPRQLPDLPGMTARMD
;
A
#
# COMPACT_ATOMS: atom_id res chain seq x y z
N MET A 1 7.86 3.61 1.45
CA MET A 1 8.60 3.19 2.64
C MET A 1 7.61 2.80 3.72
N PHE A 2 8.03 2.01 4.69
CA PHE A 2 7.16 1.49 5.75
C PHE A 2 7.86 1.61 7.11
N ARG A 3 7.08 1.51 8.17
CA ARG A 3 7.57 1.35 9.55
C ARG A 3 6.61 0.47 10.34
N TRP A 4 7.12 -0.17 11.37
CA TRP A 4 6.31 -0.89 12.34
C TRP A 4 5.86 0.04 13.46
N ASP A 5 4.64 -0.18 13.93
CA ASP A 5 3.98 0.49 15.05
C ASP A 5 3.34 -0.62 15.91
N GLY A 6 4.13 -1.17 16.83
CA GLY A 6 3.79 -2.43 17.48
C GLY A 6 3.69 -3.56 16.45
N GLU A 7 2.53 -4.22 16.39
CA GLU A 7 2.23 -5.28 15.41
C GLU A 7 1.69 -4.75 14.08
N ASP A 8 1.46 -3.44 13.97
CA ASP A 8 0.88 -2.83 12.78
C ASP A 8 1.97 -2.30 11.84
N LEU A 9 1.73 -2.42 10.53
CA LEU A 9 2.59 -1.87 9.50
C LEU A 9 2.00 -0.55 8.98
N LEU A 10 2.74 0.53 9.10
CA LEU A 10 2.43 1.81 8.47
C LEU A 10 3.16 1.92 7.14
N LEU A 11 2.41 1.96 6.05
CA LEU A 11 2.93 1.98 4.68
C LEU A 11 2.69 3.34 4.03
N ASP A 12 3.76 4.04 3.69
CA ASP A 12 3.74 5.25 2.87
C ASP A 12 3.97 4.88 1.39
N CYS A 13 2.94 5.13 0.57
CA CYS A 13 2.94 4.79 -0.85
C CYS A 13 2.55 5.96 -1.77
N HIS A 14 2.92 5.84 -3.04
CA HIS A 14 2.56 6.75 -4.12
C HIS A 14 1.78 5.98 -5.18
N LEU A 15 0.54 6.39 -5.42
CA LEU A 15 -0.34 5.75 -6.40
C LEU A 15 -0.11 6.28 -7.80
N GLN A 16 0.11 5.36 -8.74
CA GLN A 16 0.02 5.60 -10.17
C GLN A 16 -1.25 4.92 -10.71
N PRO A 17 -2.33 5.68 -10.94
CA PRO A 17 -3.57 5.14 -11.51
C PRO A 17 -3.42 4.82 -13.00
N ARG A 18 -4.45 4.17 -13.58
CA ARG A 18 -4.51 3.80 -15.01
C ARG A 18 -3.33 2.95 -15.49
N ALA A 19 -2.83 2.06 -14.62
CA ALA A 19 -1.85 1.07 -15.02
C ALA A 19 -2.50 -0.07 -15.82
N SER A 20 -1.67 -0.84 -16.52
CA SER A 20 -2.07 -2.06 -17.23
C SER A 20 -2.34 -3.24 -16.28
N CYS A 21 -1.77 -3.23 -15.08
CA CYS A 21 -1.99 -4.21 -14.01
C CYS A 21 -1.77 -3.56 -12.63
N ASP A 22 -2.22 -4.26 -11.58
CA ASP A 22 -1.97 -3.87 -10.19
C ASP A 22 -0.63 -4.46 -9.72
N GLU A 23 0.31 -3.63 -9.28
CA GLU A 23 1.67 -4.08 -8.92
C GLU A 23 2.39 -3.13 -7.95
N PHE A 24 3.36 -3.68 -7.22
CA PHE A 24 4.38 -2.91 -6.52
C PHE A 24 5.49 -2.53 -7.50
N ALA A 25 5.54 -1.26 -7.89
CA ALA A 25 6.29 -0.79 -9.06
C ALA A 25 7.61 -0.08 -8.73
N GLY A 26 8.23 -0.42 -7.61
CA GLY A 26 9.46 0.21 -7.16
C GLY A 26 9.26 1.34 -6.16
N LEU A 27 10.24 2.24 -6.10
CA LEU A 27 10.20 3.44 -5.27
C LEU A 27 9.87 4.67 -6.11
N HIS A 28 9.18 5.62 -5.49
CA HIS A 28 8.98 6.98 -5.99
C HIS A 28 9.42 7.95 -4.89
N GLY A 29 10.65 8.45 -5.00
CA GLY A 29 11.34 9.07 -3.87
C GLY A 29 11.42 8.07 -2.70
N GLU A 30 10.98 8.49 -1.52
CA GLU A 30 10.94 7.65 -0.33
C GLU A 30 9.62 6.84 -0.19
N ARG A 31 8.72 6.88 -1.18
CA ARG A 31 7.43 6.18 -1.11
C ARG A 31 7.45 4.91 -1.94
N LEU A 32 6.73 3.88 -1.47
CA LEU A 32 6.52 2.68 -2.28
C LEU A 32 5.58 3.05 -3.43
N LYS A 33 6.02 2.88 -4.66
CA LYS A 33 5.19 3.14 -5.84
C LYS A 33 4.23 1.97 -6.04
N ILE A 34 2.94 2.25 -6.07
CA ILE A 34 1.90 1.26 -6.35
C ILE A 34 1.17 1.68 -7.61
N ARG A 35 1.14 0.78 -8.59
CA ARG A 35 0.37 0.94 -9.82
C ARG A 35 -0.97 0.25 -9.64
N LEU A 36 -2.04 0.95 -9.98
CA LEU A 36 -3.39 0.40 -9.93
C LEU A 36 -4.09 0.64 -11.27
N THR A 37 -4.88 -0.34 -11.70
CA THR A 37 -5.72 -0.21 -12.89
C THR A 37 -6.89 0.77 -12.67
N ALA A 38 -7.31 1.01 -11.42
CA ALA A 38 -8.38 1.96 -11.11
C ALA A 38 -8.12 3.35 -11.72
N PRO A 39 -9.17 4.00 -12.27
CA PRO A 39 -9.10 5.39 -12.66
C PRO A 39 -8.90 6.29 -11.42
N PRO A 40 -8.37 7.51 -11.59
CA PRO A 40 -8.23 8.49 -10.51
C PRO A 40 -9.57 9.14 -10.17
N LEU A 41 -10.65 8.36 -10.07
CA LEU A 41 -11.88 8.82 -9.43
C LEU A 41 -11.73 8.64 -7.92
N GLU A 42 -11.98 9.72 -7.20
CA GLU A 42 -11.98 9.75 -5.74
C GLU A 42 -12.89 8.65 -5.18
N GLY A 43 -12.46 7.99 -4.10
CA GLY A 43 -13.13 6.82 -3.52
C GLY A 43 -12.82 5.47 -4.21
N LYS A 44 -12.86 5.39 -5.56
CA LYS A 44 -12.55 4.13 -6.28
C LYS A 44 -11.07 3.74 -6.14
N ALA A 45 -10.17 4.72 -6.24
CA ALA A 45 -8.74 4.48 -6.06
C ALA A 45 -8.39 4.03 -4.64
N ASN A 46 -9.05 4.59 -3.61
CA ASN A 46 -8.82 4.21 -2.22
C ASN A 46 -9.34 2.79 -1.96
N ALA A 47 -10.57 2.49 -2.36
CA ALA A 47 -11.16 1.17 -2.19
C ALA A 47 -10.33 0.08 -2.87
N HIS A 48 -9.83 0.35 -4.08
CA HIS A 48 -8.96 -0.56 -4.83
C HIS A 48 -7.62 -0.73 -4.13
N LEU A 49 -6.97 0.36 -3.70
CA LEU A 49 -5.73 0.27 -2.92
C LEU A 49 -5.89 -0.63 -1.70
N LEU A 50 -6.92 -0.39 -0.87
CA LEU A 50 -7.12 -1.16 0.36
C LEU A 50 -7.37 -2.64 0.06
N ALA A 51 -8.10 -2.95 -1.02
CA ALA A 51 -8.32 -4.33 -1.46
C ALA A 51 -7.04 -5.00 -1.96
N PHE A 52 -6.23 -4.29 -2.75
CA PHE A 52 -4.94 -4.76 -3.24
C PHE A 52 -3.99 -5.07 -2.08
N LEU A 53 -3.87 -4.16 -1.11
CA LEU A 53 -3.03 -4.35 0.07
C LEU A 53 -3.56 -5.48 0.97
N ALA A 54 -4.88 -5.62 1.15
CA ALA A 54 -5.46 -6.69 1.96
C ALA A 54 -5.02 -8.06 1.45
N LYS A 55 -5.13 -8.27 0.13
CA LYS A 55 -4.66 -9.48 -0.52
C LYS A 55 -3.15 -9.66 -0.39
N ALA A 56 -2.36 -8.61 -0.64
CA ALA A 56 -0.90 -8.71 -0.63
C ALA A 56 -0.34 -9.07 0.76
N PHE A 57 -0.91 -8.51 1.83
CA PHE A 57 -0.46 -8.72 3.21
C PHE A 57 -1.21 -9.83 3.95
N GLY A 58 -2.15 -10.51 3.29
CA GLY A 58 -2.88 -11.66 3.85
C GLY A 58 -3.82 -11.30 4.99
N VAL A 59 -4.43 -10.11 4.98
CA VAL A 59 -5.33 -9.63 6.02
C VAL A 59 -6.72 -9.31 5.48
N ALA A 60 -7.72 -9.25 6.36
CA ALA A 60 -9.05 -8.79 6.00
C ALA A 60 -9.05 -7.29 5.65
N LYS A 61 -9.98 -6.84 4.78
CA LYS A 61 -10.11 -5.41 4.44
C LYS A 61 -10.38 -4.53 5.67
N SER A 62 -11.08 -5.05 6.68
CA SER A 62 -11.33 -4.36 7.96
C SER A 62 -10.07 -4.14 8.80
N GLN A 63 -8.98 -4.84 8.50
CA GLN A 63 -7.67 -4.64 9.12
C GLN A 63 -6.79 -3.64 8.38
N ILE A 64 -7.31 -2.99 7.34
CA ILE A 64 -6.57 -1.97 6.61
C ILE A 64 -7.34 -0.65 6.65
N SER A 65 -6.67 0.41 7.07
CA SER A 65 -7.22 1.76 7.13
C SER A 65 -6.33 2.75 6.40
N LEU A 66 -6.93 3.72 5.73
CA LEU A 66 -6.23 4.86 5.16
C LEU A 66 -6.07 5.92 6.25
N GLU A 67 -4.84 6.19 6.67
CA GLU A 67 -4.53 7.18 7.72
C GLU A 67 -4.45 8.59 7.12
N SER A 68 -4.00 8.72 5.87
CA SER A 68 -3.93 10.01 5.20
C SER A 68 -3.85 9.90 3.67
N GLY A 69 -4.12 11.02 3.01
CA GLY A 69 -3.98 11.17 1.58
C GLY A 69 -5.23 10.89 0.77
N GLU A 70 -6.43 10.89 1.38
CA GLU A 70 -7.72 10.57 0.73
C GLU A 70 -7.88 11.20 -0.66
N LEU A 71 -7.51 12.47 -0.81
CA LEU A 71 -7.70 13.29 -2.01
C LEU A 71 -6.49 13.35 -2.96
N ASN A 72 -5.35 12.75 -2.61
CA ASN A 72 -4.12 12.86 -3.42
C ASN A 72 -3.46 11.49 -3.66
N ARG A 73 -2.37 11.45 -4.44
CA ARG A 73 -1.70 10.18 -4.81
C ARG A 73 -0.78 9.63 -3.72
N GLN A 74 -0.45 10.43 -2.72
CA GLN A 74 0.44 10.06 -1.64
C GLN A 74 -0.41 9.53 -0.48
N LYS A 75 -0.36 8.24 -0.23
CA LYS A 75 -1.20 7.59 0.78
C LYS A 75 -0.34 7.13 1.95
N ARG A 76 -0.94 7.16 3.13
CA ARG A 76 -0.46 6.39 4.29
C ARG A 76 -1.54 5.40 4.68
N VAL A 77 -1.18 4.13 4.70
CA VAL A 77 -2.09 3.03 5.03
C VAL A 77 -1.57 2.31 6.26
N ARG A 78 -2.44 2.07 7.24
CA ARG A 78 -2.16 1.17 8.36
C ARG A 78 -2.69 -0.22 8.01
N ILE A 79 -1.86 -1.23 8.22
CA ILE A 79 -2.17 -2.64 8.03
C ILE A 79 -2.00 -3.31 9.39
N ARG A 80 -3.10 -3.77 9.98
CA ARG A 80 -3.07 -4.35 11.32
C ARG A 80 -2.59 -5.79 11.28
N ALA A 81 -1.56 -6.11 12.06
CA ALA A 81 -0.98 -7.46 12.19
C ALA A 81 -0.91 -8.23 10.85
N PRO A 82 -0.13 -7.75 9.86
CA PRO A 82 -0.01 -8.40 8.55
C PRO A 82 0.42 -9.86 8.70
N ARG A 83 -0.22 -10.76 7.94
CA ARG A 83 0.06 -12.20 8.00
C ARG A 83 1.22 -12.62 7.12
N GLN A 84 1.56 -11.80 6.14
CA GLN A 84 2.70 -12.00 5.25
C GLN A 84 3.23 -10.65 4.77
N LEU A 85 4.50 -10.63 4.38
CA LEU A 85 5.12 -9.50 3.72
C LEU A 85 5.37 -9.90 2.26
N PRO A 86 4.74 -9.24 1.28
CA PRO A 86 5.04 -9.49 -0.13
C PRO A 86 6.47 -9.05 -0.45
N ASP A 87 7.02 -9.51 -1.58
CA ASP A 87 8.27 -8.97 -2.09
C ASP A 87 8.05 -7.49 -2.46
N LEU A 88 8.58 -6.61 -1.61
CA LEU A 88 8.42 -5.18 -1.75
C LEU A 88 9.72 -4.58 -2.30
N PRO A 89 9.69 -3.92 -3.46
CA PRO A 89 10.90 -3.32 -4.01
C PRO A 89 11.41 -2.22 -3.07
N GLY A 90 12.70 -2.30 -2.74
CA GLY A 90 13.33 -1.45 -1.71
C GLY A 90 13.36 -2.08 -0.31
N MET A 91 12.73 -3.24 -0.09
CA MET A 91 13.00 -4.09 1.06
C MET A 91 14.11 -5.08 0.70
N THR A 92 15.38 -4.70 0.94
CA THR A 92 16.36 -5.73 1.26
C THR A 92 16.04 -6.18 2.68
N ALA A 93 15.50 -7.38 2.84
CA ALA A 93 15.22 -7.96 4.14
C ALA A 93 16.49 -7.92 5.01
N ARG A 94 16.47 -7.08 6.05
CA ARG A 94 17.12 -7.43 7.31
C ARG A 94 16.01 -7.71 8.30
N MET A 95 15.62 -8.98 8.32
CA MET A 95 15.10 -9.59 9.53
C MET A 95 16.35 -10.03 10.29
N ASP A 96 16.83 -9.19 11.20
CA ASP A 96 17.72 -9.62 12.28
C ASP A 96 16.85 -10.21 13.41
#